data_AF-A0A516HB88-F1
#
_entry.id   AF-A0A516HB88-F1
#
_cell.length_a   1.000
_cell.length_b   1.000
_cell.length_c   1.000
_cell.angle_alpha   90.00
_cell.angle_beta   90.00
_cell.angle_gamma   90.00
#
_symmetry.space_group_name_H-M   'P 1'
#
loop_
_entity.id
_entity.type
_entity.pdbx_description
1 polymer ?
#
loop_
_entity_poly.entity_id
_entity_poly.type
_entity_poly.pdbx_seq_one_letter_code
_entity_poly.pdbx_strand_id
1 'polypeptide(L)'
;MSRVCQLYDLRALVSTDSLKVSDVKLDQDKGEVTVDYTWSTHYGCDGYSREKTMHERWPFKVADNNIVFEMHMPELHVHHEL
;
A
#
# COMPACT_ATOMS: atom_id res chain seq x y z
N MET A 1 -23.67 -28.45 13.15
CA MET A 1 -22.79 -28.53 11.96
C MET A 1 -22.40 -27.11 11.58
N SER A 2 -21.21 -26.66 11.97
CA SER A 2 -20.68 -25.34 11.57
C SER A 2 -19.91 -25.50 10.26
N ARG A 3 -20.15 -24.60 9.29
CA ARG A 3 -19.35 -24.51 8.07
C ARG A 3 -18.19 -23.57 8.34
N VAL A 4 -16.96 -24.03 8.10
CA VAL A 4 -15.77 -23.19 8.12
C VAL A 4 -15.83 -22.29 6.89
N CYS A 5 -15.93 -20.99 7.08
CA CYS A 5 -15.84 -20.01 6.01
C CYS A 5 -14.35 -19.86 5.62
N GLN A 6 -13.97 -20.43 4.47
CA GLN A 6 -12.60 -20.35 3.94
C GLN A 6 -12.45 -19.29 2.85
N LEU A 7 -13.12 -18.14 2.99
CA LEU A 7 -12.95 -17.02 2.06
C LEU A 7 -12.11 -15.93 2.73
N TYR A 8 -10.79 -16.11 2.67
CA TYR A 8 -9.85 -15.01 2.89
C TYR A 8 -9.88 -14.09 1.67
N ASP A 9 -10.80 -13.14 1.62
CA ASP A 9 -10.74 -12.07 0.62
C ASP A 9 -9.72 -11.02 1.08
N LEU A 10 -8.43 -11.31 0.92
CA LEU A 10 -7.32 -10.41 1.27
C LEU A 10 -7.22 -9.22 0.28
N ARG A 11 -8.34 -8.56 0.00
CA ARG A 11 -8.36 -7.27 -0.71
C ARG A 11 -8.09 -6.18 0.33
N ALA A 12 -6.81 -5.83 0.46
CA ALA A 12 -6.42 -4.59 1.12
C ALA A 12 -6.80 -3.43 0.19
N LEU A 13 -7.69 -2.57 0.65
CA LEU A 13 -8.04 -1.32 -0.03
C LEU A 13 -7.21 -0.19 0.58
N VAL A 14 -6.65 0.67 -0.26
CA VAL A 14 -6.03 1.91 0.18
C VAL A 14 -7.04 3.04 -0.05
N SER A 15 -7.31 3.83 0.98
CA SER A 15 -8.13 5.04 0.83
C SER A 15 -7.24 6.15 0.28
N THR A 16 -7.42 6.49 -1.00
CA THR A 16 -6.65 7.55 -1.66
C THR A 16 -6.91 8.92 -1.06
N ASP A 17 -8.11 9.14 -0.51
CA ASP A 17 -8.50 10.40 0.13
C ASP A 17 -7.82 10.60 1.49
N SER A 18 -7.28 9.53 2.10
CA SER A 18 -6.53 9.64 3.35
C SER A 18 -5.02 9.76 3.15
N LEU A 19 -4.54 9.72 1.90
CA LEU A 19 -3.12 9.90 1.60
C LEU A 19 -2.70 11.34 1.94
N LYS A 20 -1.74 11.46 2.84
CA LYS A 20 -1.16 12.74 3.25
C LYS A 20 0.35 12.65 3.33
N VAL A 21 1.04 13.66 2.80
CA VAL A 21 2.47 13.85 3.02
C VAL A 21 2.64 14.59 4.35
N SER A 22 3.36 13.99 5.30
CA SER A 22 3.62 14.59 6.62
C SER A 22 4.99 15.22 6.74
N ASP A 23 6.00 14.72 6.02
CA ASP A 23 7.36 15.27 6.01
C ASP A 23 8.04 15.04 4.67
N VAL A 24 8.95 15.95 4.30
CA VAL A 24 9.77 15.85 3.08
C VAL A 24 11.19 16.23 3.42
N LYS A 25 12.12 15.29 3.19
CA LYS A 25 13.56 15.53 3.29
C LYS A 25 14.16 15.44 1.90
N LEU A 26 14.85 16.51 1.50
CA LEU A 26 15.55 16.59 0.23
C LEU A 26 17.04 16.78 0.48
N ASP A 27 17.86 15.96 -0.17
CA ASP A 27 19.31 16.05 -0.20
C ASP A 27 19.78 15.96 -1.65
N GLN A 28 20.03 17.13 -2.25
CA GLN A 28 20.50 17.29 -3.64
C GLN A 28 19.63 16.53 -4.66
N ASP A 29 20.07 15.34 -5.08
CA ASP A 29 19.50 14.50 -6.12
C ASP A 29 18.62 13.35 -5.57
N LYS A 30 18.38 13.33 -4.26
CA LYS A 30 17.58 12.28 -3.61
C LYS A 30 16.85 12.82 -2.38
N GLY A 31 15.91 12.04 -1.88
CA GLY A 31 15.20 12.42 -0.67
C GLY A 31 14.30 11.31 -0.16
N GLU A 32 13.51 11.67 0.84
CA GLU A 32 12.54 10.80 1.48
C GLU A 32 11.26 11.61 1.73
N VAL A 33 10.14 11.05 1.29
CA VAL A 33 8.80 11.55 1.60
C VAL A 33 8.22 10.64 2.67
N THR A 34 7.73 11.23 3.76
CA THR A 34 6.94 10.51 4.75
C THR A 34 5.46 10.65 4.40
N VAL A 35 4.79 9.53 4.21
CA VAL A 35 3.36 9.46 3.88
C VAL A 35 2.59 8.73 4.95
N ASP A 36 1.42 9.27 5.23
CA ASP A 36 0.39 8.64 6.02
C ASP A 36 -0.76 8.24 5.09
N TYR A 37 -1.21 7.00 5.20
CA TYR A 37 -2.38 6.54 4.46
C TYR A 37 -3.13 5.47 5.25
N THR A 38 -4.42 5.36 5.00
CA THR A 38 -5.27 4.34 5.63
C THR A 38 -5.45 3.20 4.66
N TRP A 39 -5.17 1.98 5.12
CA TRP A 39 -5.62 0.78 4.43
C TRP A 39 -6.66 0.06 5.26
N SER A 40 -7.57 -0.61 4.57
CA SER A 40 -8.58 -1.46 5.16
C SER A 40 -8.49 -2.86 4.57
N THR A 41 -8.53 -3.88 5.44
CA THR A 41 -8.78 -5.26 5.01
C THR A 41 -10.16 -5.69 5.42
N HIS A 42 -10.80 -6.45 4.54
CA HIS A 42 -12.10 -7.06 4.78
C HIS A 42 -11.89 -8.56 4.91
N TYR A 43 -12.31 -9.16 6.03
CA TYR A 43 -12.25 -10.61 6.21
C TYR A 43 -13.64 -11.21 5.98
N GLY A 44 -13.69 -12.30 5.22
CA GLY A 44 -14.95 -12.94 4.84
C GLY A 44 -15.72 -13.56 6.02
N CYS A 45 -17.05 -13.50 5.87
CA CYS A 45 -18.16 -14.04 6.66
C CYS A 45 -18.75 -13.22 7.83
N ASP A 46 -17.98 -12.43 8.59
CA ASP A 46 -18.52 -11.72 9.77
C ASP A 46 -18.44 -10.18 9.69
N GLY A 47 -18.17 -9.62 8.50
CA GLY A 47 -18.10 -8.16 8.33
C GLY A 47 -16.95 -7.51 9.11
N TYR A 48 -15.96 -8.30 9.53
CA TYR A 48 -14.78 -7.81 10.23
C TYR A 48 -13.89 -7.04 9.25
N SER A 49 -13.93 -5.71 9.33
CA SER A 49 -12.98 -4.83 8.67
C SER A 49 -11.90 -4.41 9.66
N ARG A 50 -10.63 -4.47 9.25
CA ARG A 50 -9.53 -3.86 9.99
C ARG A 50 -9.04 -2.65 9.24
N GLU A 51 -9.20 -1.48 9.84
CA GLU A 51 -8.57 -0.26 9.36
C GLU A 51 -7.29 0.00 10.15
N LYS A 52 -6.26 0.44 9.45
CA LYS A 52 -5.03 0.91 10.09
C LYS A 52 -4.43 2.05 9.28
N THR A 53 -4.02 3.09 9.99
CA THR A 53 -3.18 4.14 9.41
C THR A 53 -1.73 3.65 9.38
N MET A 54 -1.14 3.71 8.20
CA MET A 54 0.26 3.42 7.94
C MET A 54 1.02 4.74 7.93
N HIS A 55 2.25 4.68 8.43
CA HIS A 55 3.19 5.79 8.42
C HIS A 55 4.47 5.26 7.77
N GLU A 56 4.67 5.60 6.51
CA GLU A 56 5.73 5.03 5.68
C GLU A 56 6.66 6.10 5.14
N ARG A 57 7.89 5.68 4.85
CA ARG A 57 8.93 6.51 4.27
C ARG A 57 9.25 5.99 2.88
N TRP A 58 9.05 6.85 1.89
CA TRP A 58 9.27 6.53 0.49
C TRP A 58 10.50 7.27 -0.01
N PRO A 59 11.63 6.58 -0.24
CA PRO A 59 12.79 7.20 -0.84
C PRO A 59 12.48 7.58 -2.29
N PHE A 60 13.05 8.70 -2.73
CA PHE A 60 12.95 9.16 -4.11
C PHE A 60 14.29 9.67 -4.62
N LYS A 61 14.42 9.73 -5.94
CA LYS A 61 15.53 10.39 -6.65
C LYS A 61 14.98 11.53 -7.49
N VAL A 62 15.77 12.56 -7.71
CA VAL A 62 15.47 13.66 -8.64
C VAL A 62 16.24 13.39 -9.91
N ALA A 63 15.53 13.12 -11.00
CA ALA A 63 16.10 12.89 -12.33
C ALA A 63 15.33 13.72 -13.36
N ASP A 64 16.04 14.45 -14.22
CA ASP A 64 15.44 15.28 -15.28
C ASP A 64 14.34 16.22 -14.77
N ASN A 65 14.56 16.84 -13.59
CA ASN A 65 13.59 17.70 -12.91
C ASN A 65 12.27 17.00 -12.49
N ASN A 66 12.28 15.67 -12.38
CA ASN A 66 11.17 14.84 -11.89
C ASN A 66 11.55 14.10 -10.60
N ILE A 67 10.58 13.87 -9.72
CA ILE A 67 10.72 12.99 -8.56
C ILE A 67 10.36 11.57 -8.99
N VAL A 68 11.31 10.65 -8.85
CA VAL A 68 11.19 9.25 -9.23
C VAL A 68 11.15 8.39 -7.97
N PHE A 69 10.05 7.66 -7.79
CA PHE A 69 9.89 6.65 -6.74
C PHE A 69 10.16 5.26 -7.32
N GLU A 70 10.95 4.46 -6.62
CA GLU A 70 11.18 3.05 -6.98
C GLU A 70 10.21 2.17 -6.18
N MET A 71 9.27 1.54 -6.88
CA MET A 71 8.32 0.59 -6.28
C MET A 71 8.75 -0.85 -6.58
N HIS A 72 8.98 -1.63 -5.54
CA HIS A 72 9.13 -3.08 -5.66
C HIS A 72 7.76 -3.71 -5.81
N MET A 73 7.27 -3.78 -7.05
CA MET A 73 6.07 -4.55 -7.38
C MET A 73 6.40 -6.05 -7.28
N PRO A 74 5.60 -6.87 -6.58
CA PRO A 74 5.78 -8.32 -6.60
C PRO A 74 5.66 -8.83 -8.04
N GLU A 75 6.45 -9.85 -8.37
CA GLU A 75 6.42 -10.48 -9.69
C GLU A 75 4.98 -10.93 -10.00
N LEU A 76 4.44 -10.46 -11.12
CA LEU A 76 3.16 -10.91 -11.68
C LEU A 76 3.28 -12.41 -11.98
N HIS A 77 2.91 -13.26 -11.02
CA HIS A 77 2.66 -14.67 -11.30
C HIS A 77 1.38 -14.73 -12.14
N VAL A 78 1.55 -14.70 -13.46
CA VAL A 78 0.50 -15.07 -14.39
C VAL A 78 0.28 -16.56 -14.20
N HIS A 79 -0.58 -16.94 -13.25
CA HIS A 79 -1.08 -18.30 -13.17
C HIS A 79 -1.92 -18.52 -14.43
N HIS A 80 -1.28 -19.03 -15.49
CA HIS A 80 -1.96 -19.71 -16.56
C HIS A 80 -2.61 -20.97 -15.95
N GLU A 81 -3.91 -20.91 -15.72
CA GLU A 81 -4.70 -22.12 -15.48
C GLU A 81 -4.77 -22.90 -16.81
N LEU A 82 -4.36 -24.17 -16.76
CA LEU A 82 -4.55 -25.18 -17.82
C LEU A 82 -5.86 -25.94 -17.58
#